data_AF-A0A933HR03-F1
#
_entry.id   AF-A0A933HR03-F1
#
_cell.length_a   1.000
_cell.length_b   1.000
_cell.length_c   1.000
_cell.angle_alpha   90.00
_cell.angle_beta   90.00
_cell.angle_gamma   90.00
#
_symmetry.space_group_name_H-M   'P 1'
#
loop_
_entity.id
_entity.type
_entity.pdbx_description
1 polymer ?
#
loop_
_entity_poly.entity_id
_entity_poly.type
_entity_poly.pdbx_seq_one_letter_code
_entity_poly.pdbx_strand_id
1 'polypeptide(L)'
;MLTPDQLEYEERELTPHETFRSSRAIFQALLLLIPAILSSTTGQLFLKMGMNQVSAFAFTPDAIFAALPSIVFNLLIWLGFAGFLGGTVFWLGVISRAPLSLAYPILAMSYFVVVLESWLFLGEQVTLQKIIGVAVIVGGVIVVGLSEQRK
;
A
#
# COMPACT_ATOMS: atom_id res chain seq x y z
N MET A 1 -7.00 8.77 41.23
CA MET A 1 -7.50 7.47 41.73
C MET A 1 -8.97 7.42 41.34
N LEU A 2 -9.31 6.68 40.29
CA LEU A 2 -10.70 6.46 39.90
C LEU A 2 -11.38 5.64 41.01
N THR A 3 -12.62 5.97 41.37
CA THR A 3 -13.37 5.19 42.35
C THR A 3 -13.77 3.84 41.74
N PRO A 4 -13.98 2.79 42.54
CA PRO A 4 -14.40 1.47 42.03
C PRO A 4 -15.60 1.54 41.08
N ASP A 5 -16.57 2.42 41.37
CA ASP A 5 -17.72 2.67 40.48
C ASP A 5 -17.30 3.22 39.12
N GLN A 6 -16.36 4.18 39.06
CA GLN A 6 -15.91 4.79 37.81
C GLN A 6 -15.17 3.78 36.91
N LEU A 7 -14.44 2.83 37.50
CA LEU A 7 -13.81 1.72 36.76
C LEU A 7 -14.86 0.76 36.19
N GLU A 8 -15.93 0.50 36.94
CA GLU A 8 -17.04 -0.36 36.50
C GLU A 8 -17.91 0.32 35.42
N TYR A 9 -17.97 1.65 35.39
CA TYR A 9 -18.59 2.43 34.31
C TYR A 9 -17.74 2.44 33.03
N GLU A 10 -16.40 2.61 33.12
CA GLU A 10 -15.51 2.50 31.97
C GLU A 10 -15.51 1.09 31.35
N GLU A 11 -15.56 0.03 32.18
CA GLU A 11 -15.70 -1.35 31.68
C GLU A 11 -17.09 -1.65 31.07
N ARG A 12 -18.15 -0.92 31.47
CA ARG A 12 -19.51 -1.07 30.91
C ARG A 12 -19.79 -0.26 29.65
N GLU A 13 -19.06 0.81 29.37
CA GLU A 13 -19.35 1.69 28.24
C GLU A 13 -18.95 1.11 26.88
N LEU A 14 -18.10 0.06 26.83
CA LEU A 14 -17.90 -0.73 25.61
C LEU A 14 -19.07 -1.71 25.41
N THR A 15 -20.21 -1.19 24.94
CA THR A 15 -21.34 -2.04 24.58
C THR A 15 -20.94 -3.07 23.52
N PRO A 16 -21.45 -4.32 23.56
CA PRO A 16 -21.08 -5.39 22.61
C PRO A 16 -21.20 -4.99 21.13
N HIS A 17 -22.06 -4.01 20.82
CA HIS A 17 -22.28 -3.49 19.48
C HIS A 17 -21.11 -2.64 18.96
N GLU A 18 -20.37 -1.91 19.81
CA GLU A 18 -19.23 -1.08 19.38
C GLU A 18 -17.99 -1.91 19.05
N THR A 19 -17.69 -2.93 19.88
CA THR A 19 -16.59 -3.88 19.64
C THR A 19 -16.81 -4.70 18.35
N PHE A 20 -18.07 -5.11 18.08
CA PHE A 20 -18.43 -5.82 16.86
C PHE A 20 -18.36 -4.93 15.60
N ARG A 21 -18.71 -3.65 15.74
CA ARG A 21 -18.62 -2.64 14.66
C ARG A 21 -17.16 -2.38 14.29
N SER A 22 -16.28 -2.28 15.27
CA SER A 22 -14.83 -2.11 15.08
C SER A 22 -14.20 -3.31 14.36
N SER A 23 -14.50 -4.54 14.80
CA SER A 23 -13.96 -5.77 14.20
C SER A 23 -14.38 -5.94 12.73
N ARG A 24 -15.65 -5.65 12.41
CA ARG A 24 -16.14 -5.69 11.02
C ARG A 24 -15.49 -4.62 10.15
N ALA A 25 -15.27 -3.41 10.67
CA ALA A 25 -14.63 -2.33 9.92
C ALA A 25 -13.16 -2.65 9.59
N ILE A 26 -12.42 -3.17 10.56
CA ILE A 26 -11.03 -3.62 10.35
C ILE A 26 -10.98 -4.74 9.31
N PHE A 27 -11.83 -5.76 9.43
CA PHE A 27 -11.89 -6.83 8.45
C PHE A 27 -12.19 -6.31 7.03
N GLN A 28 -13.12 -5.38 6.89
CA GLN A 28 -13.39 -4.71 5.61
C GLN A 28 -12.16 -3.94 5.10
N ALA A 29 -11.42 -3.26 5.97
CA ALA A 29 -10.18 -2.57 5.59
C ALA A 29 -9.12 -3.56 5.07
N LEU A 30 -8.98 -4.72 5.70
CA LEU A 30 -8.09 -5.80 5.24
C LEU A 30 -8.51 -6.34 3.86
N LEU A 31 -9.81 -6.51 3.62
CA LEU A 31 -10.33 -6.93 2.31
C LEU A 31 -10.07 -5.90 1.22
N LEU A 32 -10.10 -4.61 1.53
CA LEU A 32 -9.83 -3.52 0.58
C LEU A 32 -8.32 -3.33 0.33
N LEU A 33 -7.46 -3.73 1.27
CA LEU A 33 -6.01 -3.61 1.15
C LEU A 33 -5.43 -4.44 0.01
N ILE A 34 -5.93 -5.66 -0.21
CA ILE A 34 -5.45 -6.55 -1.27
C ILE A 34 -5.62 -5.92 -2.67
N PRO A 35 -6.83 -5.52 -3.10
CA PRO A 35 -7.00 -4.86 -4.39
C PRO A 35 -6.33 -3.48 -4.43
N ALA A 36 -6.22 -2.77 -3.31
CA ALA A 36 -5.47 -1.51 -3.26
C ALA A 36 -3.99 -1.71 -3.62
N ILE A 37 -3.34 -2.71 -3.00
CA ILE A 37 -1.94 -3.03 -3.24
C ILE A 37 -1.76 -3.49 -4.69
N LEU A 38 -2.48 -4.54 -5.11
CA LEU A 38 -2.32 -5.10 -6.45
C LEU A 38 -2.57 -4.08 -7.56
N SER A 39 -3.65 -3.29 -7.46
CA SER A 39 -3.93 -2.25 -8.46
C SER A 39 -2.86 -1.16 -8.47
N SER A 40 -2.35 -0.76 -7.30
CA SER A 40 -1.31 0.28 -7.21
C SER A 40 0.03 -0.22 -7.75
N THR A 41 0.45 -1.43 -7.40
CA THR A 41 1.74 -2.00 -7.82
C THR A 41 1.74 -2.34 -9.31
N THR A 42 0.67 -2.96 -9.81
CA THR A 42 0.49 -3.19 -11.25
C THR A 42 0.41 -1.86 -12.02
N GLY A 43 -0.23 -0.83 -11.47
CA GLY A 43 -0.21 0.53 -12.04
C GLY A 43 1.21 1.09 -12.15
N GLN A 44 2.00 0.99 -11.07
CA GLN A 44 3.41 1.39 -11.07
C GLN A 44 4.26 0.57 -12.06
N LEU A 45 3.97 -0.72 -12.21
CA LEU A 45 4.62 -1.59 -13.18
C LEU A 45 4.39 -1.09 -14.61
N PHE A 46 3.15 -0.75 -14.97
CA PHE A 46 2.85 -0.17 -16.30
C PHE A 46 3.48 1.20 -16.49
N LEU A 47 3.49 2.06 -15.46
CA LEU A 47 4.23 3.33 -15.51
C LEU A 47 5.71 3.08 -15.79
N LYS A 48 6.32 2.10 -15.11
CA LYS A 48 7.72 1.73 -15.32
C LYS A 48 7.97 1.20 -16.74
N MET A 49 7.10 0.33 -17.25
CA MET A 49 7.20 -0.18 -18.62
C MET A 49 7.05 0.93 -19.66
N GLY A 50 6.09 1.84 -19.48
CA GLY A 50 5.89 3.00 -20.35
C GLY A 50 7.10 3.94 -20.34
N MET A 51 7.63 4.25 -19.16
CA MET A 51 8.83 5.08 -19.03
C MET A 51 10.09 4.43 -19.59
N ASN A 52 10.20 3.09 -19.60
CA ASN A 52 11.31 2.39 -20.26
C ASN A 52 11.26 2.53 -21.80
N GLN A 53 10.12 2.92 -22.38
CA GLN A 53 9.97 3.19 -23.83
C GLN A 53 10.23 4.67 -24.18
N VAL A 54 10.24 5.56 -23.19
CA VAL A 54 10.53 6.98 -23.38
C VAL A 54 12.05 7.14 -23.40
N SER A 55 12.58 7.75 -24.47
CA SER A 55 14.00 8.06 -24.64
C SER A 55 14.56 8.82 -23.43
N ALA A 56 15.87 8.66 -23.16
CA ALA A 56 16.55 9.19 -21.99
C ALA A 56 16.06 10.59 -21.56
N PHE A 57 15.35 10.61 -20.44
CA PHE A 57 14.87 11.85 -19.82
C PHE A 57 16.07 12.57 -19.19
N ALA A 58 16.33 13.79 -19.65
CA ALA A 58 17.27 14.70 -19.00
C ALA A 58 16.49 15.85 -18.36
N PHE A 59 16.98 16.37 -17.23
CA PHE A 59 16.41 17.56 -16.58
C PHE A 59 16.86 18.85 -17.28
N THR A 60 16.68 18.92 -18.60
CA THR A 60 16.84 20.13 -19.39
C THR A 60 15.50 20.47 -20.05
N PRO A 61 15.14 21.76 -20.22
CA PRO A 61 13.89 22.14 -20.86
C PRO A 61 13.68 21.44 -22.20
N ASP A 62 14.71 21.42 -23.05
CA ASP A 62 14.64 20.81 -24.38
C ASP A 62 14.37 19.30 -24.34
N ALA A 63 15.02 18.58 -23.41
CA ALA A 63 14.79 17.14 -23.25
C ALA A 63 13.40 16.83 -22.70
N ILE A 64 12.88 17.67 -21.79
CA ILE A 64 11.53 17.55 -21.27
C ILE A 64 10.50 17.75 -22.39
N PHE A 65 10.62 18.83 -23.17
CA PHE A 65 9.72 19.10 -24.29
C PHE A 65 9.79 18.01 -25.37
N ALA A 66 10.96 17.44 -25.62
CA ALA A 66 11.12 16.32 -26.54
C ALA A 66 10.52 15.00 -26.00
N ALA A 67 10.55 14.76 -24.69
CA ALA A 67 9.99 13.57 -24.07
C ALA A 67 8.46 13.63 -23.91
N LEU A 68 7.89 14.84 -23.81
CA LEU A 68 6.46 15.07 -23.54
C LEU A 68 5.52 14.29 -24.48
N PRO A 69 5.66 14.37 -25.82
CA PRO A 69 4.78 13.65 -26.73
C PRO A 69 4.85 12.13 -26.51
N SER A 70 6.06 11.60 -26.31
CA SER A 70 6.28 10.18 -26.05
C SER A 70 5.65 9.72 -24.74
N ILE A 71 5.57 10.59 -23.73
CA ILE A 71 4.88 10.31 -22.47
C ILE A 71 3.36 10.36 -22.66
N VAL A 72 2.86 11.45 -23.26
CA VAL A 72 1.43 11.73 -23.39
C VAL A 72 0.73 10.73 -24.31
N PHE A 73 1.40 10.21 -25.34
CA PHE A 73 0.81 9.24 -26.26
C PHE A 73 1.14 7.78 -25.90
N ASN A 74 1.78 7.51 -24.76
CA ASN A 74 2.07 6.15 -24.33
C ASN A 74 0.88 5.52 -23.57
N LEU A 75 0.28 4.48 -24.15
CA LEU A 75 -0.85 3.78 -23.55
C LEU A 75 -0.52 3.14 -22.19
N LEU A 76 0.69 2.59 -22.01
CA LEU A 76 1.08 1.96 -20.74
C LEU A 76 1.14 2.99 -19.62
N ILE A 77 1.56 4.23 -19.92
CA ILE A 77 1.55 5.30 -18.92
C ILE A 77 0.12 5.60 -18.46
N TRP A 78 -0.84 5.68 -19.38
CA TRP A 78 -2.25 5.88 -19.03
C TRP A 78 -2.87 4.70 -18.27
N LEU A 79 -2.58 3.46 -18.68
CA LEU A 79 -2.98 2.27 -17.93
C LEU A 79 -2.37 2.26 -16.53
N GLY A 80 -1.12 2.70 -16.41
CA GLY A 80 -0.42 2.84 -15.15
C GLY A 80 -1.06 3.87 -14.23
N PHE A 81 -1.41 5.05 -14.74
CA PHE A 81 -2.17 6.06 -13.99
C PHE A 81 -3.56 5.55 -13.57
N ALA A 82 -4.27 4.86 -14.46
CA ALA A 82 -5.59 4.31 -14.15
C ALA A 82 -5.49 3.25 -13.03
N GLY A 83 -4.51 2.35 -13.10
CA GLY A 83 -4.27 1.34 -12.06
C GLY A 83 -3.86 1.95 -10.72
N PHE A 84 -2.96 2.94 -10.74
CA PHE A 84 -2.53 3.66 -9.53
C PHE A 84 -3.67 4.45 -8.89
N LEU A 85 -4.48 5.14 -9.70
CA LEU A 85 -5.67 5.83 -9.22
C LEU A 85 -6.71 4.86 -8.67
N GLY A 86 -6.96 3.73 -9.34
CA GLY A 86 -7.85 2.67 -8.87
C GLY A 86 -7.40 2.10 -7.51
N GLY A 87 -6.10 1.85 -7.36
CA GLY A 87 -5.51 1.42 -6.09
C GLY A 87 -5.67 2.47 -4.98
N THR A 88 -5.53 3.75 -5.32
CA THR A 88 -5.78 4.86 -4.40
C THR A 88 -7.24 4.92 -3.94
N VAL A 89 -8.21 4.64 -4.81
CA VAL A 89 -9.64 4.58 -4.42
C VAL A 89 -9.87 3.50 -3.36
N PHE A 90 -9.30 2.30 -3.53
CA PHE A 90 -9.38 1.26 -2.51
C PHE A 90 -8.67 1.68 -1.22
N TRP A 91 -7.49 2.29 -1.32
CA TRP A 91 -6.73 2.80 -0.17
C TRP A 91 -7.52 3.83 0.65
N LEU A 92 -8.23 4.76 -0.01
CA LEU A 92 -9.14 5.68 0.69
C LEU A 92 -10.20 4.92 1.49
N GLY A 93 -10.72 3.82 0.96
CA GLY A 93 -11.64 2.93 1.67
C GLY A 93 -11.01 2.19 2.85
N VAL A 94 -9.72 1.86 2.79
CA VAL A 94 -8.98 1.26 3.92
C VAL A 94 -8.88 2.24 5.07
N ILE A 95 -8.35 3.44 4.80
CA ILE A 95 -8.10 4.45 5.85
C ILE A 95 -9.39 5.07 6.41
N SER A 96 -10.52 4.94 5.70
CA SER A 96 -11.83 5.33 6.23
C SER A 96 -12.41 4.32 7.23
N ARG A 97 -11.80 3.14 7.38
CA ARG A 97 -12.32 2.01 8.18
C ARG A 97 -11.35 1.50 9.25
N ALA A 98 -10.06 1.74 9.07
CA ALA A 98 -9.02 1.35 10.00
C ALA A 98 -8.07 2.51 10.28
N PRO A 99 -7.50 2.60 11.50
CA PRO A 99 -6.49 3.60 11.80
C PRO A 99 -5.26 3.41 10.91
N LEU A 100 -4.64 4.52 10.49
CA LEU A 100 -3.45 4.49 9.64
C LEU A 100 -2.32 3.65 10.28
N SER A 101 -2.16 3.70 11.60
CA SER A 101 -1.15 2.91 12.33
C SER A 101 -1.30 1.40 12.15
N LEU A 102 -2.51 0.91 11.87
CA LEU A 102 -2.78 -0.49 11.55
C LEU A 102 -2.61 -0.80 10.05
N ALA A 103 -3.03 0.14 9.19
CA ALA A 103 -3.01 -0.06 7.74
C ALA A 103 -1.61 0.02 7.13
N TYR A 104 -0.77 0.96 7.57
CA TYR A 104 0.56 1.20 6.99
C TYR A 104 1.53 0.02 7.11
N PRO A 105 1.60 -0.72 8.24
CA PRO A 105 2.41 -1.93 8.32
C PRO A 105 2.02 -2.95 7.25
N ILE A 106 0.72 -3.19 7.04
CA ILE A 106 0.26 -4.12 6.00
C ILE A 106 0.53 -3.56 4.60
N LEU A 107 0.37 -2.24 4.40
CA LEU A 107 0.73 -1.58 3.14
C LEU A 107 2.21 -1.80 2.79
N ALA A 108 3.12 -1.88 3.77
CA ALA A 108 4.53 -2.16 3.52
C ALA A 108 4.76 -3.53 2.84
N MET A 109 3.80 -4.46 2.92
CA MET A 109 3.82 -5.70 2.14
C MET A 109 3.75 -5.48 0.63
N SER A 110 3.28 -4.32 0.17
CA SER A 110 3.34 -3.93 -1.24
C SER A 110 4.77 -3.98 -1.79
N TYR A 111 5.80 -3.76 -0.97
CA TYR A 111 7.19 -3.84 -1.42
C TYR A 111 7.56 -5.26 -1.88
N PHE A 112 7.10 -6.29 -1.17
CA PHE A 112 7.24 -7.68 -1.60
C PHE A 112 6.55 -7.91 -2.96
N VAL A 113 5.33 -7.39 -3.12
CA VAL A 113 4.58 -7.50 -4.38
C VAL A 113 5.31 -6.80 -5.53
N VAL A 114 5.84 -5.60 -5.31
CA VAL A 114 6.62 -4.86 -6.31
C VAL A 114 7.87 -5.64 -6.73
N VAL A 115 8.63 -6.21 -5.78
CA VAL A 115 9.81 -7.03 -6.11
C VAL A 115 9.41 -8.24 -6.94
N LEU A 116 8.31 -8.91 -6.58
CA LEU A 116 7.78 -10.06 -7.31
C LEU A 116 7.33 -9.70 -8.72
N GLU A 117 6.56 -8.62 -8.87
CA GLU A 117 6.08 -8.11 -10.15
C GLU A 117 7.25 -7.66 -11.04
N SER A 118 8.21 -6.91 -10.50
CA SER A 118 9.41 -6.50 -11.24
C SER A 118 10.25 -7.69 -11.71
N TRP A 119 10.40 -8.71 -10.87
CA TRP A 119 11.10 -9.93 -11.28
C TRP A 119 10.36 -10.67 -12.40
N LEU A 120 9.04 -10.84 -12.26
CA LEU A 120 8.23 -11.63 -13.18
C LEU A 120 8.01 -10.94 -14.53
N PHE A 121 7.73 -9.63 -14.52
CA PHE A 121 7.27 -8.89 -15.70
C PHE A 121 8.34 -7.97 -16.32
N LEU A 122 9.27 -7.44 -15.52
CA LEU A 122 10.39 -6.63 -16.04
C LEU A 122 11.67 -7.44 -16.22
N GLY A 123 11.72 -8.68 -15.70
CA GLY A 123 12.93 -9.49 -15.71
C GLY A 123 14.05 -8.90 -14.85
N GLU A 124 13.71 -8.07 -13.86
CA GLU A 124 14.71 -7.49 -12.96
C GLU A 124 15.39 -8.57 -12.11
N GLN A 125 16.71 -8.49 -11.97
CA GLN A 125 17.44 -9.41 -11.12
C GLN A 125 17.11 -9.16 -9.65
N VAL A 126 16.72 -10.22 -8.95
CA VAL A 126 16.49 -10.22 -7.50
C VAL A 126 17.78 -10.63 -6.83
N THR A 127 18.50 -9.66 -6.28
CA THR A 127 19.75 -9.92 -5.56
C THR A 127 19.47 -10.49 -4.16
N LEU A 128 20.46 -11.17 -3.58
CA LEU A 128 20.38 -11.65 -2.20
C LEU A 128 20.13 -10.51 -1.21
N GLN A 129 20.71 -9.33 -1.47
CA GLN A 129 20.50 -8.13 -0.66
C GLN A 129 19.03 -7.66 -0.68
N LYS A 130 18.38 -7.67 -1.86
CA LYS A 130 16.94 -7.38 -1.96
C LYS A 130 16.11 -8.39 -1.16
N ILE A 131 16.44 -9.68 -1.23
CA ILE A 131 15.72 -10.74 -0.49
C ILE A 131 15.85 -10.52 1.02
N ILE A 132 17.06 -10.25 1.52
CA ILE A 132 17.30 -9.97 2.94
C ILE A 132 16.53 -8.72 3.37
N GLY A 133 16.57 -7.64 2.58
CA GLY A 133 15.82 -6.42 2.87
C GLY A 133 14.31 -6.64 2.94
N VAL A 134 13.76 -7.39 1.98
CA VAL A 134 12.35 -7.80 1.98
C VAL A 134 12.02 -8.61 3.24
N ALA A 135 12.84 -9.58 3.62
CA ALA A 135 12.63 -10.38 4.82
C ALA A 135 12.62 -9.51 6.10
N VAL A 136 13.49 -8.49 6.18
CA VAL A 136 13.51 -7.53 7.28
C VAL A 136 12.22 -6.68 7.31
N ILE A 137 11.74 -6.21 6.16
CA ILE A 137 10.46 -5.46 6.08
C ILE A 137 9.32 -6.34 6.58
N VAL A 138 9.18 -7.57 6.07
CA VAL A 138 8.13 -8.51 6.48
C VAL A 138 8.22 -8.80 7.98
N GLY A 139 9.43 -9.05 8.49
CA GLY A 139 9.66 -9.23 9.92
C GLY A 139 9.21 -8.02 10.76
N GLY A 140 9.54 -6.80 10.31
CA GLY A 140 9.09 -5.56 10.94
C GLY A 140 7.58 -5.41 10.96
N VAL A 141 6.90 -5.76 9.86
CA VAL A 141 5.42 -5.75 9.77
C VAL A 141 4.81 -6.72 10.78
N ILE A 142 5.38 -7.92 10.92
CA ILE A 142 4.93 -8.90 11.92
C ILE A 142 5.10 -8.35 13.33
N VAL A 143 6.24 -7.75 13.66
CA VAL A 143 6.50 -7.17 14.99
C VAL A 143 5.48 -6.08 15.33
N VAL A 144 5.19 -5.17 14.38
CA VAL A 144 4.19 -4.12 14.58
C VAL A 144 2.77 -4.71 14.69
N GLY A 145 2.44 -5.72 13.88
CA GLY A 145 1.16 -6.42 14.00
C GLY A 145 0.96 -7.05 15.38
N LEU A 146 2.02 -7.62 15.96
CA LEU A 146 1.99 -8.20 17.30
C LEU A 146 1.91 -7.15 18.42
N SER A 147 2.45 -5.94 18.23
CA SER A 147 2.34 -4.87 19.24
C SER A 147 0.92 -4.34 19.37
N GLU A 148 0.18 -4.30 18.26
CA GLU A 148 -1.16 -3.73 18.22
C GLU A 148 -2.24 -4.68 18.78
N GLN A 149 -2.00 -6.00 18.81
CA GLN A 149 -2.89 -6.97 19.48
C GLN A 149 -2.84 -6.91 21.01
N ARG A 150 -1.88 -6.17 21.58
CA ARG A 150 -1.65 -6.08 23.02
C ARG A 150 -2.29 -4.85 23.68
N LYS A 151 -2.96 -4.00 22.90
CA LYS A 151 -3.76 -2.85 23.39
C LYS A 151 -5.22 -3.23 23.42
#